data_AF-A0A838YNH5-F1
#
_entry.id   AF-A0A838YNH5-F1
#
_cell.length_a   1.000
_cell.length_b   1.000
_cell.length_c   1.000
_cell.angle_alpha   90.00
_cell.angle_beta   90.00
_cell.angle_gamma   90.00
#
_symmetry.space_group_name_H-M   'P 1'
#
loop_
_entity.id
_entity.type
_entity.pdbx_description
1 polymer ?
#
loop_
_entity_poly.entity_id
_entity_poly.type
_entity_poly.pdbx_seq_one_letter_code
_entity_poly.pdbx_strand_id
1 'polypeptide(L)'
;MLVWSKIIASDQENYYEDRFLGMGQTNAVIKQLSFSKRLRVEVFLDNQKEANHLIDEFGGKINKLENIDWAKKNSISNRPLIKIRDQILVSDNSNPTHLKDIKNKYPNKKIIAIPAALAFGTGDHATTSTCLRMVVDISKKYKKEKRNWSLFDIGLGTGILAISARLMGAYEVEGFDFDPNAITIAKRNIKINSIDNISVYEKDLFDWFPSEDKTWDVITANIFANVLNPNLNKIWNSVAANGHLLLSGVLKEHHESVIKTSNENGMPEPNIHLKGKWVSFHYKKDS
;
A
#
# COMPACT_ATOMS: atom_id res chain seq x y z
N MET A 1 7.06 7.38 21.27
CA MET A 1 5.82 7.15 20.51
C MET A 1 4.67 6.86 21.46
N LEU A 2 3.59 7.62 21.34
CA LEU A 2 2.32 7.41 22.03
C LEU A 2 1.42 6.53 21.15
N VAL A 3 0.52 5.78 21.78
CA VAL A 3 -0.51 5.02 21.07
C VAL A 3 -1.85 5.35 21.67
N TRP A 4 -2.68 6.03 20.90
CA TRP A 4 -4.09 6.09 21.17
C TRP A 4 -4.73 4.77 20.74
N SER A 5 -5.65 4.22 21.54
CA SER A 5 -6.34 2.98 21.21
C SER A 5 -7.80 2.95 21.67
N LYS A 6 -8.65 2.30 20.87
CA LYS A 6 -10.07 2.09 21.19
C LYS A 6 -10.55 0.74 20.69
N ILE A 7 -11.42 0.10 21.46
CA ILE A 7 -12.14 -1.10 21.01
C ILE A 7 -13.48 -0.67 20.43
N ILE A 8 -13.78 -1.14 19.22
CA ILE A 8 -14.97 -0.80 18.44
C ILE A 8 -15.66 -2.09 18.00
N ALA A 9 -16.94 -2.01 17.63
CA ALA A 9 -17.62 -3.11 16.96
C ALA A 9 -17.20 -3.18 15.48
N SER A 10 -17.26 -4.37 14.86
CA SER A 10 -16.78 -4.58 13.49
C SER A 10 -17.57 -3.82 12.43
N ASP A 11 -18.83 -3.53 12.69
CA ASP A 11 -19.67 -2.68 11.83
C ASP A 11 -19.27 -1.19 11.88
N GLN A 12 -18.51 -0.78 12.90
CA GLN A 12 -18.00 0.58 13.04
C GLN A 12 -16.65 0.79 12.33
N GLU A 13 -16.06 -0.25 11.72
CA GLU A 13 -14.78 -0.16 11.01
C GLU A 13 -14.76 1.01 10.02
N ASN A 14 -15.77 1.07 9.15
CA ASN A 14 -15.90 2.11 8.14
C ASN A 14 -16.01 3.51 8.75
N TYR A 15 -16.72 3.66 9.87
CA TYR A 15 -16.85 4.96 10.55
C TYR A 15 -15.50 5.50 11.02
N TYR A 16 -14.66 4.63 11.60
CA TYR A 16 -13.34 5.04 12.07
C TYR A 16 -12.37 5.27 10.91
N GLU A 17 -12.41 4.41 9.88
CA GLU A 17 -11.64 4.65 8.65
C GLU A 17 -11.99 6.02 8.06
N ASP A 18 -13.26 6.31 7.81
CA ASP A 18 -13.70 7.55 7.14
C ASP A 18 -13.33 8.79 7.98
N ARG A 19 -13.40 8.70 9.30
CA ARG A 19 -13.00 9.79 10.20
C ARG A 19 -11.49 10.03 10.21
N PHE A 20 -10.67 8.97 10.30
CA PHE A 20 -9.22 9.14 10.24
C PHE A 20 -8.74 9.62 8.87
N LEU A 21 -9.40 9.17 7.80
CA LEU A 21 -9.21 9.68 6.45
C LEU A 21 -9.49 11.20 6.40
N GLY A 22 -10.62 11.64 6.94
CA GLY A 22 -10.97 13.07 6.99
C GLY A 22 -10.03 13.92 7.85
N MET A 23 -9.37 13.32 8.84
CA MET A 23 -8.41 13.99 9.73
C MET A 23 -6.96 13.94 9.25
N GLY A 24 -6.67 13.25 8.14
CA GLY A 24 -5.29 13.03 7.67
C GLY A 24 -4.48 12.08 8.56
N GLN A 25 -5.14 11.28 9.40
CA GLN A 25 -4.51 10.38 10.36
C GLN A 25 -4.16 9.04 9.70
N THR A 26 -3.07 9.00 8.94
CA THR A 26 -2.68 7.86 8.08
C THR A 26 -2.05 6.68 8.82
N ASN A 27 -1.65 6.89 10.07
CA ASN A 27 -1.02 5.90 10.94
C ASN A 27 -2.03 5.14 11.84
N ALA A 28 -3.32 5.19 11.49
CA ALA A 28 -4.36 4.40 12.14
C ALA A 28 -4.31 2.92 11.70
N VAL A 29 -4.40 2.02 12.67
CA VAL A 29 -4.30 0.57 12.50
C VAL A 29 -5.51 -0.09 13.14
N ILE A 30 -6.26 -0.86 12.37
CA ILE A 30 -7.46 -1.56 12.84
C ILE A 30 -7.18 -3.07 12.87
N LYS A 31 -7.28 -3.69 14.05
CA LYS A 31 -6.99 -5.10 14.31
C LYS A 31 -8.21 -5.81 14.85
N GLN A 32 -8.64 -6.89 14.21
CA GLN A 32 -9.65 -7.77 14.80
C GLN A 32 -9.09 -8.48 16.05
N LEU A 33 -9.83 -8.43 17.15
CA LEU A 33 -9.51 -9.16 18.38
C LEU A 33 -9.98 -10.61 18.21
N SER A 34 -9.07 -11.57 18.35
CA SER A 34 -9.27 -13.00 18.07
C SER A 34 -10.62 -13.53 18.57
N PHE A 35 -11.33 -14.24 17.68
CA PHE A 35 -12.64 -14.87 17.93
C PHE A 35 -13.78 -13.91 18.32
N SER A 36 -13.63 -12.59 18.15
CA SER A 36 -14.69 -11.61 18.42
C SER A 36 -15.04 -10.76 17.19
N LYS A 37 -16.28 -10.24 17.16
CA LYS A 37 -16.71 -9.17 16.24
C LYS A 37 -16.22 -7.77 16.67
N ARG A 38 -15.16 -7.70 17.48
CA ARG A 38 -14.61 -6.45 17.98
C ARG A 38 -13.27 -6.18 17.32
N LEU A 39 -13.07 -4.93 16.96
CA LEU A 39 -11.83 -4.43 16.39
C LEU A 39 -11.15 -3.54 17.44
N ARG A 40 -9.82 -3.53 17.44
CA ARG A 40 -9.01 -2.56 18.14
C ARG A 40 -8.44 -1.61 17.12
N VAL A 41 -8.78 -0.35 17.26
CA VAL A 41 -8.17 0.75 16.54
C VAL A 41 -6.99 1.25 17.38
N GLU A 42 -5.84 1.45 16.75
CA GLU A 42 -4.64 2.03 17.33
C GLU A 42 -4.10 3.12 16.41
N VAL A 43 -3.78 4.29 16.96
CA VAL A 43 -3.19 5.41 16.22
C VAL A 43 -1.87 5.76 16.91
N PHE A 44 -0.78 5.75 16.15
CA PHE A 44 0.58 5.99 16.65
C PHE A 44 0.89 7.47 16.53
N LEU A 45 1.36 8.12 17.60
CA LEU A 45 1.42 9.58 17.66
C LEU A 45 2.76 10.01 18.24
N ASP A 46 3.34 11.04 17.66
CA ASP A 46 4.62 11.59 18.10
C ASP A 46 4.46 12.69 19.15
N ASN A 47 3.26 13.28 19.25
CA ASN A 47 2.98 14.34 20.20
C ASN A 47 1.69 14.09 21.02
N GLN A 48 1.68 14.63 22.23
CA GLN A 48 0.57 14.48 23.19
C GLN A 48 -0.68 15.28 22.76
N LYS A 49 -0.52 16.33 21.95
CA LYS A 49 -1.62 17.19 21.53
C LYS A 49 -2.59 16.46 20.60
N GLU A 50 -2.06 15.75 19.60
CA GLU A 50 -2.85 14.88 18.72
C GLU A 50 -3.48 13.72 19.49
N ALA A 51 -2.72 13.13 20.43
CA ALA A 51 -3.23 12.05 21.28
C ALA A 51 -4.44 12.49 22.12
N ASN A 52 -4.39 13.69 22.69
CA ASN A 52 -5.50 14.26 23.43
C ASN A 52 -6.67 14.60 22.50
N HIS A 53 -6.41 15.14 21.31
CA HIS A 53 -7.46 15.42 20.34
C HIS A 53 -8.25 14.15 19.95
N LEU A 54 -7.58 13.02 19.78
CA LEU A 54 -8.26 11.74 19.53
C LEU A 54 -9.05 11.23 20.74
N ILE A 55 -8.61 11.51 21.98
CA ILE A 55 -9.42 11.24 23.17
C ILE A 55 -10.67 12.12 23.20
N ASP A 56 -10.55 13.40 22.87
CA ASP A 56 -11.69 14.32 22.91
C ASP A 56 -12.73 13.95 21.85
N GLU A 57 -12.28 13.62 20.63
CA GLU A 57 -13.16 13.26 19.51
C GLU A 57 -13.74 11.83 19.63
N PHE A 58 -12.91 10.87 20.05
CA PHE A 58 -13.27 9.45 19.96
C PHE A 58 -13.24 8.73 21.31
N GLY A 59 -12.89 9.35 22.42
CA GLY A 59 -12.63 8.66 23.69
C GLY A 59 -11.44 7.70 23.57
N GLY A 60 -11.46 6.56 24.27
CA GLY A 60 -10.37 5.57 24.19
C GLY A 60 -9.27 5.81 25.23
N LYS A 61 -8.06 5.32 24.97
CA LYS A 61 -6.93 5.37 25.91
C LYS A 61 -5.62 5.66 25.22
N ILE A 62 -4.79 6.49 25.83
CA ILE A 62 -3.40 6.73 25.42
C ILE A 62 -2.49 5.83 26.26
N ASN A 63 -1.64 5.06 25.59
CA ASN A 63 -0.56 4.32 26.22
C ASN A 63 0.77 4.83 25.66
N LYS A 64 1.79 4.88 26.51
CA LYS A 64 3.15 5.06 26.03
C LYS A 64 3.65 3.70 25.56
N LEU A 65 4.11 3.61 24.31
CA LEU A 65 4.79 2.40 23.87
C LEU A 65 6.10 2.30 24.63
N GLU A 66 6.20 1.34 25.54
CA GLU A 66 7.48 0.74 25.84
C GLU A 66 8.03 0.13 24.56
N ASN A 67 9.36 0.06 24.46
CA ASN A 67 10.10 -0.44 23.30
C ASN A 67 9.86 -1.95 23.12
N ILE A 68 8.63 -2.31 22.79
CA ILE A 68 8.13 -3.67 22.67
C ILE A 68 8.34 -4.05 21.21
N ASP A 69 9.18 -5.05 21.02
CA ASP A 69 9.52 -5.66 19.73
C ASP A 69 8.27 -6.33 19.11
N TRP A 70 7.38 -5.50 18.56
CA TRP A 70 6.06 -5.83 18.01
C TRP A 70 6.14 -6.89 16.89
N ALA A 71 7.32 -6.98 16.28
CA ALA A 71 7.81 -8.07 15.45
C ALA A 71 7.47 -9.47 15.96
N LYS A 72 7.74 -9.72 17.25
CA LYS A 72 7.63 -11.06 17.84
C LYS A 72 6.17 -11.44 18.09
N LYS A 73 5.31 -10.48 18.39
CA LYS A 73 3.93 -10.74 18.83
C LYS A 73 2.95 -11.07 17.69
N ASN A 74 3.24 -10.66 16.44
CA ASN A 74 2.39 -10.95 15.26
C ASN A 74 2.89 -12.11 14.41
N SER A 75 3.86 -12.89 14.90
CA SER A 75 4.40 -14.05 14.19
C SER A 75 3.43 -15.26 14.12
N ILE A 76 2.19 -15.10 14.60
CA ILE A 76 1.21 -16.18 14.78
C ILE A 76 -0.20 -15.70 14.35
N SER A 77 -0.30 -15.03 13.20
CA SER A 77 -1.61 -14.82 12.56
C SER A 77 -1.99 -16.04 11.71
N ASN A 78 -3.26 -16.44 11.77
CA ASN A 78 -3.87 -17.55 11.01
C ASN A 78 -4.90 -17.04 9.99
N ARG A 79 -4.77 -15.80 9.51
CA ARG A 79 -5.70 -15.29 8.49
C ARG A 79 -5.55 -16.09 7.19
N PRO A 80 -6.64 -16.27 6.42
CA PRO A 80 -6.57 -16.89 5.11
C PRO A 80 -5.58 -16.15 4.20
N LEU A 81 -4.84 -16.92 3.39
CA LEU A 81 -3.96 -16.35 2.37
C LEU A 81 -4.77 -15.55 1.36
N ILE A 82 -4.33 -14.33 1.09
CA ILE A 82 -4.93 -13.48 0.07
C ILE A 82 -4.38 -13.92 -1.28
N LYS A 83 -5.28 -14.35 -2.17
CA LYS A 83 -4.92 -14.83 -3.51
C LYS A 83 -4.95 -13.66 -4.50
N ILE A 84 -3.81 -13.38 -5.11
CA ILE A 84 -3.67 -12.39 -6.17
C ILE A 84 -3.43 -13.12 -7.48
N ARG A 85 -4.50 -13.18 -8.29
CA ARG A 85 -4.54 -13.96 -9.54
C ARG A 85 -4.04 -15.39 -9.28
N ASP A 86 -3.42 -15.98 -10.29
CA ASP A 86 -2.78 -17.28 -10.28
C ASP A 86 -1.28 -17.20 -9.95
N GLN A 87 -0.75 -16.07 -9.51
CA GLN A 87 0.70 -15.87 -9.37
C GLN A 87 1.15 -15.67 -7.92
N ILE A 88 0.42 -14.90 -7.12
CA ILE A 88 0.88 -14.45 -5.80
C ILE A 88 -0.08 -14.91 -4.69
N LEU A 89 0.49 -15.30 -3.56
CA LEU A 89 -0.18 -15.51 -2.27
C LEU A 89 0.40 -14.53 -1.25
N VAL A 90 -0.44 -13.71 -0.62
CA VAL A 90 -0.01 -12.82 0.46
C VAL A 90 -0.37 -13.46 1.80
N SER A 91 0.61 -13.54 2.70
CA SER A 91 0.48 -14.01 4.07
C SER A 91 0.77 -12.85 5.01
N ASP A 92 -0.01 -12.75 6.07
CA ASP A 92 0.22 -11.83 7.18
C ASP A 92 1.10 -12.43 8.28
N ASN A 93 1.71 -13.58 8.00
CA ASN A 93 2.61 -14.30 8.89
C ASN A 93 4.02 -14.27 8.28
N SER A 94 5.03 -14.02 9.13
CA SER A 94 6.45 -13.99 8.73
C SER A 94 7.26 -15.14 9.31
N ASN A 95 6.63 -16.12 9.97
CA ASN A 95 7.30 -17.28 10.52
C ASN A 95 7.91 -18.14 9.38
N PRO A 96 9.23 -18.39 9.39
CA PRO A 96 9.88 -19.13 8.30
C PRO A 96 9.34 -20.55 8.08
N THR A 97 8.97 -21.26 9.14
CA THR A 97 8.37 -22.61 9.02
C THR A 97 7.02 -22.54 8.35
N HIS A 98 6.17 -21.59 8.76
CA HIS A 98 4.86 -21.38 8.13
C HIS A 98 4.98 -21.00 6.64
N LEU A 99 5.90 -20.10 6.30
CA LEU A 99 6.15 -19.72 4.90
C LEU A 99 6.68 -20.90 4.07
N LYS A 100 7.52 -21.77 4.66
CA LYS A 100 7.99 -22.99 4.03
C LYS A 100 6.83 -23.97 3.77
N ASP A 101 5.90 -24.11 4.70
CA ASP A 101 4.72 -24.97 4.54
C ASP A 101 3.81 -24.46 3.41
N ILE A 102 3.57 -23.14 3.33
CA ILE A 102 2.84 -22.53 2.22
C ILE A 102 3.55 -22.81 0.90
N LYS A 103 4.88 -22.65 0.86
CA LYS A 103 5.69 -22.89 -0.35
C LYS A 103 5.61 -24.33 -0.82
N ASN A 104 5.68 -25.29 0.10
CA ASN A 104 5.54 -26.71 -0.20
C ASN A 104 4.14 -27.03 -0.74
N LYS A 105 3.09 -26.40 -0.19
CA LYS A 105 1.71 -26.58 -0.64
C LYS A 105 1.42 -25.91 -1.99
N TYR A 106 2.12 -24.82 -2.32
CA TYR A 106 1.90 -24.00 -3.51
C TYR A 106 3.21 -23.70 -4.26
N PRO A 107 3.90 -24.72 -4.82
CA PRO A 107 5.25 -24.57 -5.37
C PRO A 107 5.34 -23.60 -6.56
N ASN A 108 4.25 -23.40 -7.28
CA ASN A 108 4.17 -22.53 -8.46
C ASN A 108 3.72 -21.10 -8.14
N LYS A 109 3.49 -20.76 -6.87
CA LYS A 109 3.07 -19.42 -6.45
C LYS A 109 4.23 -18.67 -5.83
N LYS A 110 4.30 -17.37 -6.09
CA LYS A 110 5.13 -16.43 -5.33
C LYS A 110 4.43 -16.15 -4.00
N ILE A 111 5.17 -16.20 -2.91
CA ILE A 111 4.64 -15.94 -1.57
C ILE A 111 5.20 -14.60 -1.12
N ILE A 112 4.31 -13.72 -0.66
CA ILE A 112 4.68 -12.45 -0.05
C ILE A 112 4.24 -12.49 1.41
N ALA A 113 5.18 -12.32 2.31
CA ALA A 113 4.94 -12.18 3.73
C ALA A 113 4.96 -10.69 4.10
N ILE A 114 3.80 -10.13 4.45
CA ILE A 114 3.67 -8.80 5.03
C ILE A 114 3.10 -8.99 6.43
N PRO A 115 3.92 -9.26 7.45
CA PRO A 115 3.40 -9.46 8.80
C PRO A 115 2.49 -8.31 9.20
N ALA A 116 1.32 -8.63 9.77
CA ALA A 116 0.36 -7.65 10.25
C ALA A 116 0.95 -6.89 11.45
N ALA A 117 1.80 -5.90 11.16
CA ALA A 117 2.36 -4.99 12.12
C ALA A 117 2.26 -3.59 11.53
N LEU A 118 1.32 -2.82 12.09
CA LEU A 118 1.37 -1.36 12.17
C LEU A 118 1.29 -0.54 10.87
N ALA A 119 1.12 -1.13 9.68
CA ALA A 119 1.07 -0.39 8.42
C ALA A 119 -0.14 -0.71 7.54
N PHE A 120 -0.68 0.34 6.91
CA PHE A 120 -1.61 0.27 5.79
C PHE A 120 -0.98 -0.51 4.61
N GLY A 121 -1.76 -1.30 3.87
CA GLY A 121 -1.24 -2.08 2.72
C GLY A 121 -0.88 -3.54 3.00
N THR A 122 -1.62 -4.23 3.85
CA THR A 122 -1.48 -5.69 4.11
C THR A 122 -1.94 -6.59 2.95
N GLY A 123 -2.43 -6.01 1.85
CA GLY A 123 -2.97 -6.73 0.69
C GLY A 123 -4.46 -7.07 0.78
N ASP A 124 -5.07 -6.99 1.97
CA ASP A 124 -6.49 -7.30 2.19
C ASP A 124 -7.39 -6.15 1.76
N HIS A 125 -6.88 -4.92 1.91
CA HIS A 125 -7.59 -3.70 1.55
C HIS A 125 -7.96 -3.69 0.06
N ALA A 126 -9.17 -3.23 -0.24
CA ALA A 126 -9.75 -3.26 -1.59
C ALA A 126 -8.83 -2.61 -2.63
N THR A 127 -8.17 -1.52 -2.26
CA THR A 127 -7.25 -0.77 -3.13
C THR A 127 -5.96 -1.55 -3.42
N THR A 128 -5.27 -2.02 -2.38
CA THR A 128 -4.03 -2.80 -2.52
C THR A 128 -4.24 -4.06 -3.35
N SER A 129 -5.31 -4.81 -3.08
CA SER A 129 -5.62 -6.03 -3.85
C SER A 129 -5.87 -5.76 -5.34
N THR A 130 -6.41 -4.57 -5.67
CA THR A 130 -6.66 -4.16 -7.06
C THR A 130 -5.35 -3.80 -7.75
N CYS A 131 -4.50 -2.98 -7.13
CA CYS A 131 -3.15 -2.67 -7.65
C CYS A 131 -2.30 -3.92 -7.85
N LEU A 132 -2.30 -4.84 -6.89
CA LEU A 132 -1.56 -6.11 -7.00
C LEU A 132 -2.00 -6.93 -8.21
N ARG A 133 -3.31 -7.00 -8.48
CA ARG A 133 -3.83 -7.70 -9.66
C ARG A 133 -3.39 -7.02 -10.96
N MET A 134 -3.43 -5.69 -11.02
CA MET A 134 -3.00 -4.92 -12.20
C MET A 134 -1.50 -5.11 -12.46
N VAL A 135 -0.65 -5.04 -11.43
CA VAL A 135 0.80 -5.32 -11.54
C VAL A 135 1.05 -6.74 -12.07
N VAL A 136 0.34 -7.75 -11.55
CA VAL A 136 0.46 -9.12 -12.05
C VAL A 136 0.04 -9.21 -13.52
N ASP A 137 -1.07 -8.60 -13.92
CA ASP A 137 -1.56 -8.67 -15.30
C ASP A 137 -0.62 -7.94 -16.28
N ILE A 138 -0.03 -6.82 -15.88
CA ILE A 138 0.98 -6.09 -16.66
C ILE A 138 2.28 -6.89 -16.78
N SER A 139 2.77 -7.47 -15.69
CA SER A 139 4.01 -8.28 -15.71
C SER A 139 3.93 -9.46 -16.68
N LYS A 140 2.74 -10.07 -16.85
CA LYS A 140 2.51 -11.14 -17.84
C LYS A 140 2.71 -10.65 -19.28
N LYS A 141 2.34 -9.40 -19.58
CA LYS A 141 2.55 -8.79 -20.91
C LYS A 141 4.04 -8.60 -21.18
N TYR A 142 4.76 -7.94 -20.26
CA TYR A 142 6.21 -7.76 -20.39
C TYR A 142 6.97 -9.08 -20.49
N LYS A 143 6.56 -10.10 -19.71
CA LYS A 143 7.13 -11.44 -19.80
C LYS A 143 6.90 -12.08 -21.17
N LYS A 144 5.70 -11.94 -21.76
CA LYS A 144 5.39 -12.45 -23.11
C LYS A 144 6.25 -11.75 -24.18
N GLU A 145 6.47 -10.46 -24.00
CA GLU A 145 7.30 -9.62 -24.89
C GLU A 145 8.80 -9.82 -24.68
N LYS A 146 9.21 -10.60 -23.67
CA LYS A 146 10.62 -10.78 -23.25
C LYS A 146 11.33 -9.44 -22.99
N ARG A 147 10.59 -8.46 -22.49
CA ARG A 147 11.06 -7.10 -22.22
C ARG A 147 11.31 -6.94 -20.72
N ASN A 148 12.46 -6.37 -20.37
CA ASN A 148 12.71 -5.87 -19.01
C ASN A 148 11.81 -4.67 -18.75
N TRP A 149 11.31 -4.55 -17.53
CA TRP A 149 10.44 -3.46 -17.14
C TRP A 149 10.80 -2.94 -15.75
N SER A 150 10.59 -1.64 -15.53
CA SER A 150 10.80 -0.99 -14.23
C SER A 150 9.49 -0.67 -13.51
N LEU A 151 9.56 -0.53 -12.19
CA LEU A 151 8.44 -0.05 -11.38
C LEU A 151 8.86 1.05 -10.41
N PHE A 152 8.02 2.09 -10.30
CA PHE A 152 8.12 3.15 -9.31
C PHE A 152 6.88 3.20 -8.41
N ASP A 153 7.05 3.05 -7.10
CA ASP A 153 5.97 3.01 -6.11
C ASP A 153 5.93 4.30 -5.28
N ILE A 154 4.90 5.12 -5.50
CA ILE A 154 4.65 6.39 -4.82
C ILE A 154 3.68 6.15 -3.65
N GLY A 155 4.11 6.45 -2.43
CA GLY A 155 3.38 6.08 -1.22
C GLY A 155 3.56 4.60 -0.91
N LEU A 156 4.83 4.21 -0.76
CA LEU A 156 5.31 2.83 -0.64
C LEU A 156 4.62 2.03 0.48
N GLY A 157 4.29 2.66 1.62
CA GLY A 157 3.65 2.00 2.75
C GLY A 157 4.42 0.75 3.21
N THR A 158 3.77 -0.42 3.15
CA THR A 158 4.39 -1.72 3.48
C THR A 158 5.45 -2.19 2.47
N GLY A 159 5.55 -1.54 1.30
CA GLY A 159 6.38 -1.97 0.17
C GLY A 159 5.80 -3.15 -0.62
N ILE A 160 4.54 -3.52 -0.40
CA ILE A 160 3.95 -4.73 -0.99
C ILE A 160 3.88 -4.67 -2.53
N LEU A 161 3.62 -3.50 -3.13
CA LEU A 161 3.55 -3.36 -4.59
C LEU A 161 4.96 -3.46 -5.21
N ALA A 162 5.95 -2.77 -4.63
CA ALA A 162 7.36 -2.91 -5.00
C ALA A 162 7.87 -4.36 -4.89
N ILE A 163 7.60 -5.03 -3.76
CA ILE A 163 7.93 -6.44 -3.55
C ILE A 163 7.28 -7.33 -4.61
N SER A 164 6.00 -7.10 -4.90
CA SER A 164 5.25 -7.85 -5.90
C SER A 164 5.84 -7.67 -7.29
N ALA A 165 6.15 -6.44 -7.69
CA ALA A 165 6.75 -6.14 -8.99
C ALA A 165 8.08 -6.87 -9.17
N ARG A 166 8.94 -6.81 -8.14
CA ARG A 166 10.23 -7.50 -8.15
C ARG A 166 10.09 -9.01 -8.30
N LEU A 167 9.16 -9.63 -7.56
CA LEU A 167 8.86 -11.07 -7.67
C LEU A 167 8.24 -11.47 -9.02
N MET A 168 7.56 -10.53 -9.68
CA MET A 168 6.98 -10.69 -11.01
C MET A 168 7.95 -10.35 -12.14
N GLY A 169 9.22 -10.09 -11.83
CA GLY A 169 10.29 -9.96 -12.81
C GLY A 169 10.58 -8.53 -13.26
N ALA A 170 10.14 -7.50 -12.52
CA ALA A 170 10.66 -6.15 -12.71
C ALA A 170 12.18 -6.15 -12.50
N TYR A 171 12.89 -5.51 -13.41
CA TYR A 171 14.34 -5.42 -13.42
C TYR A 171 14.83 -4.36 -12.43
N GLU A 172 14.19 -3.19 -12.45
CA GLU A 172 14.44 -2.07 -11.55
C GLU A 172 13.16 -1.77 -10.78
N VAL A 173 13.27 -1.68 -9.45
CA VAL A 173 12.15 -1.30 -8.59
C VAL A 173 12.62 -0.24 -7.63
N GLU A 174 11.90 0.86 -7.60
CA GLU A 174 12.15 1.99 -6.72
C GLU A 174 10.83 2.47 -6.11
N GLY A 175 10.89 3.10 -4.95
CA GLY A 175 9.73 3.77 -4.39
C GLY A 175 10.07 4.61 -3.19
N PHE A 176 9.14 5.48 -2.82
CA PHE A 176 9.30 6.36 -1.68
C PHE A 176 8.01 6.51 -0.89
N ASP A 177 8.18 6.96 0.35
CA ASP A 177 7.12 7.39 1.24
C ASP A 177 7.58 8.63 2.00
N PHE A 178 6.65 9.48 2.42
CA PHE A 178 6.97 10.65 3.23
C PHE A 178 7.16 10.26 4.70
N ASP A 179 6.58 9.13 5.14
CA ASP A 179 6.68 8.65 6.51
C ASP A 179 7.95 7.77 6.70
N PRO A 180 8.93 8.18 7.53
CA PRO A 180 10.11 7.36 7.84
C PRO A 180 9.77 6.00 8.46
N ASN A 181 8.62 5.88 9.14
CA ASN A 181 8.16 4.58 9.66
C ASN A 181 7.74 3.65 8.51
N ALA A 182 7.04 4.15 7.50
CA ALA A 182 6.70 3.39 6.30
C ALA A 182 7.97 2.87 5.61
N ILE A 183 9.00 3.71 5.46
CA ILE A 183 10.30 3.29 4.91
C ILE A 183 10.93 2.17 5.74
N THR A 184 10.92 2.29 7.07
CA THR A 184 11.45 1.25 7.97
C THR A 184 10.69 -0.06 7.81
N ILE A 185 9.36 0.01 7.71
CA ILE A 185 8.49 -1.17 7.52
C ILE A 185 8.71 -1.80 6.15
N ALA A 186 8.80 -1.01 5.08
CA ALA A 186 9.08 -1.51 3.74
C ALA A 186 10.43 -2.23 3.67
N LYS A 187 11.52 -1.62 4.19
CA LYS A 187 12.86 -2.25 4.26
C LYS A 187 12.82 -3.58 5.00
N ARG A 188 12.09 -3.63 6.12
CA ARG A 188 11.90 -4.85 6.89
C ARG A 188 11.15 -5.92 6.09
N ASN A 189 10.06 -5.56 5.42
CA ASN A 189 9.27 -6.49 4.61
C ASN A 189 10.06 -7.00 3.39
N ILE A 190 10.85 -6.15 2.75
CA ILE A 190 11.77 -6.53 1.67
C ILE A 190 12.72 -7.62 2.16
N LYS A 191 13.33 -7.42 3.34
CA LYS A 191 14.22 -8.40 3.98
C LYS A 191 13.52 -9.70 4.34
N ILE A 192 12.31 -9.64 4.90
CA ILE A 192 11.50 -10.83 5.24
C ILE A 192 11.24 -11.69 4.00
N ASN A 193 10.96 -11.03 2.87
CA ASN A 193 10.70 -11.71 1.59
C ASN A 193 11.99 -12.17 0.88
N SER A 194 13.17 -11.95 1.47
CA SER A 194 14.47 -12.29 0.88
C SER A 194 14.64 -11.70 -0.52
N ILE A 195 14.27 -10.43 -0.67
CA ILE A 195 14.34 -9.70 -1.93
C ILE A 195 15.46 -8.67 -1.83
N ASP A 196 16.34 -8.70 -2.82
CA ASP A 196 17.36 -7.67 -3.02
C ASP A 196 16.98 -6.74 -4.19
N ASN A 197 17.64 -5.58 -4.24
CA ASN A 197 17.53 -4.59 -5.31
C ASN A 197 16.15 -3.93 -5.44
N ILE A 198 15.59 -3.48 -4.33
CA ILE A 198 14.52 -2.47 -4.32
C ILE A 198 15.07 -1.21 -3.66
N SER A 199 15.14 -0.11 -4.40
CA SER A 199 15.57 1.19 -3.88
C SER A 199 14.41 1.84 -3.14
N VAL A 200 14.57 2.12 -1.84
CA VAL A 200 13.52 2.77 -1.04
C VAL A 200 14.11 3.90 -0.24
N TYR A 201 13.47 5.07 -0.31
CA TYR A 201 13.94 6.29 0.33
C TYR A 201 12.77 7.16 0.82
N GLU A 202 13.06 8.01 1.80
CA GLU A 202 12.07 8.96 2.33
C GLU A 202 11.97 10.18 1.42
N LYS A 203 10.75 10.55 1.03
CA LYS A 203 10.49 11.73 0.22
C LYS A 203 9.02 12.12 0.27
N ASP A 204 8.74 13.42 0.41
CA ASP A 204 7.40 13.95 0.18
C ASP A 204 7.12 14.05 -1.33
N LEU A 205 5.96 13.59 -1.76
CA LEU A 205 5.53 13.68 -3.15
C LEU A 205 5.46 15.13 -3.63
N PHE A 206 5.09 16.10 -2.80
CA PHE A 206 5.05 17.52 -3.17
C PHE A 206 6.44 18.05 -3.54
N ASP A 207 7.48 17.60 -2.82
CA ASP A 207 8.89 17.98 -3.05
C ASP A 207 9.61 17.04 -4.03
N TRP A 208 8.95 15.98 -4.48
CA TRP A 208 9.52 15.03 -5.43
C TRP A 208 9.41 15.54 -6.86
N PHE A 209 10.53 15.47 -7.57
CA PHE A 209 10.62 15.71 -9.01
C PHE A 209 11.49 14.61 -9.62
N PRO A 210 11.05 13.93 -10.68
CA PRO A 210 11.89 13.01 -11.43
C PRO A 210 13.05 13.78 -12.08
N SER A 211 14.18 13.11 -12.30
CA SER A 211 15.21 13.64 -13.22
C SER A 211 14.63 13.74 -14.63
N GLU A 212 15.08 14.71 -15.45
CA GLU A 212 14.47 15.05 -16.74
C GLU A 212 14.26 13.85 -17.69
N ASP A 213 15.16 12.85 -17.66
CA ASP A 213 15.07 11.65 -18.52
C ASP A 213 14.59 10.39 -17.78
N LYS A 214 14.31 10.48 -16.46
CA LYS A 214 13.97 9.30 -15.67
C LYS A 214 12.48 8.98 -15.83
N THR A 215 12.21 7.83 -16.43
CA THR A 215 10.86 7.31 -16.60
C THR A 215 10.77 5.85 -16.17
N TRP A 216 9.55 5.41 -15.86
CA TRP A 216 9.28 4.04 -15.45
C TRP A 216 8.18 3.39 -16.29
N ASP A 217 8.36 2.09 -16.58
CA ASP A 217 7.37 1.31 -17.32
C ASP A 217 6.04 1.17 -16.56
N VAL A 218 6.11 1.11 -15.23
CA VAL A 218 4.94 1.05 -14.35
C VAL A 218 5.12 2.00 -13.18
N ILE A 219 4.17 2.90 -12.98
CA ILE A 219 4.09 3.71 -11.76
C ILE A 219 2.85 3.31 -10.98
N THR A 220 3.01 3.05 -9.68
CA THR A 220 1.90 2.85 -8.74
C THR A 220 1.79 4.02 -7.79
N ALA A 221 0.57 4.50 -7.54
CA ALA A 221 0.28 5.48 -6.49
C ALA A 221 -1.04 5.11 -5.81
N ASN A 222 -0.95 4.44 -4.66
CA ASN A 222 -2.10 4.04 -3.85
C ASN A 222 -2.26 5.01 -2.67
N ILE A 223 -2.63 6.26 -2.99
CA ILE A 223 -2.66 7.41 -2.09
C ILE A 223 -3.95 8.22 -2.30
N PHE A 224 -4.24 9.15 -1.40
CA PHE A 224 -5.47 9.93 -1.45
C PHE A 224 -5.51 10.96 -2.58
N ALA A 225 -6.73 11.28 -3.04
CA ALA A 225 -6.98 12.20 -4.15
C ALA A 225 -6.43 13.62 -3.91
N ASN A 226 -6.47 14.10 -2.67
CA ASN A 226 -5.94 15.42 -2.28
C ASN A 226 -4.41 15.52 -2.43
N VAL A 227 -3.70 14.41 -2.29
CA VAL A 227 -2.25 14.32 -2.52
C VAL A 227 -1.96 14.02 -4.00
N LEU A 228 -2.80 13.20 -4.64
CA LEU A 228 -2.64 12.78 -6.03
C LEU A 228 -2.88 13.93 -7.03
N ASN A 229 -4.00 14.66 -6.94
CA ASN A 229 -4.41 15.65 -7.95
C ASN A 229 -3.36 16.75 -8.17
N PRO A 230 -2.79 17.41 -7.13
CA PRO A 230 -1.79 18.46 -7.32
C PRO A 230 -0.50 17.96 -7.98
N ASN A 231 -0.21 16.66 -7.88
CA ASN A 231 1.03 16.05 -8.33
C ASN A 231 0.86 15.22 -9.61
N LEU A 232 -0.36 15.12 -10.14
CA LEU A 232 -0.69 14.17 -11.19
C LEU A 232 0.08 14.42 -12.49
N ASN A 233 0.28 15.69 -12.86
CA ASN A 233 1.05 16.07 -14.05
C ASN A 233 2.48 15.51 -14.02
N LYS A 234 3.22 15.75 -12.92
CA LYS A 234 4.61 15.28 -12.81
C LYS A 234 4.72 13.75 -12.69
N ILE A 235 3.74 13.11 -12.07
CA ILE A 235 3.64 11.64 -12.05
C ILE A 235 3.45 11.12 -13.48
N TRP A 236 2.52 11.70 -14.24
CA TRP A 236 2.22 11.29 -15.61
C TRP A 236 3.40 11.48 -16.57
N ASN A 237 4.14 12.59 -16.42
CA ASN A 237 5.34 12.84 -17.21
C ASN A 237 6.46 11.85 -16.91
N SER A 238 6.47 11.26 -15.71
CA SER A 238 7.42 10.21 -15.31
C SER A 238 7.09 8.82 -15.88
N VAL A 239 5.90 8.62 -16.45
CA VAL A 239 5.53 7.35 -17.07
C VAL A 239 6.26 7.23 -18.41
N ALA A 240 6.93 6.10 -18.64
CA ALA A 240 7.62 5.83 -19.88
C ALA A 240 6.65 5.76 -21.08
N ALA A 241 7.17 5.95 -22.29
CA ALA A 241 6.42 5.66 -23.51
C ALA A 241 5.98 4.18 -23.50
N ASN A 242 4.72 3.92 -23.84
CA ASN A 242 4.11 2.59 -23.64
C ASN A 242 4.13 2.13 -22.17
N GLY A 243 4.18 3.04 -21.21
CA GLY A 243 4.15 2.75 -19.77
C GLY A 243 2.73 2.70 -19.20
N HIS A 244 2.64 2.37 -17.91
CA HIS A 244 1.40 2.18 -17.17
C HIS A 244 1.40 3.05 -15.92
N LEU A 245 0.29 3.73 -15.65
CA LEU A 245 0.05 4.40 -14.37
C LEU A 245 -1.14 3.77 -13.66
N LEU A 246 -0.91 3.33 -12.43
CA LEU A 246 -1.88 2.65 -11.58
C LEU A 246 -2.18 3.53 -10.36
N LEU A 247 -3.35 4.14 -10.35
CA LEU A 247 -3.81 4.99 -9.23
C LEU A 247 -4.83 4.22 -8.40
N SER A 248 -4.75 4.32 -7.08
CA SER A 248 -5.73 3.75 -6.16
C SER A 248 -5.74 4.55 -4.84
N GLY A 249 -6.51 4.14 -3.85
CA GLY A 249 -6.68 4.94 -2.62
C GLY A 249 -7.68 6.08 -2.77
N VAL A 250 -8.46 6.08 -3.85
CA VAL A 250 -9.45 7.14 -4.17
C VAL A 250 -10.84 6.67 -3.77
N LEU A 251 -11.55 7.48 -2.97
CA LEU A 251 -12.95 7.25 -2.63
C LEU A 251 -13.86 7.56 -3.82
N LYS A 252 -14.99 6.87 -3.91
CA LYS A 252 -15.98 7.04 -4.98
C LYS A 252 -16.48 8.48 -5.08
N GLU A 253 -16.61 9.20 -3.99
CA GLU A 253 -17.00 10.63 -4.02
C GLU A 253 -15.92 11.57 -4.57
N HIS A 254 -14.66 11.13 -4.63
CA HIS A 254 -13.54 11.94 -5.13
C HIS A 254 -13.07 11.53 -6.53
N HIS A 255 -13.59 10.44 -7.10
CA HIS A 255 -13.07 9.89 -8.34
C HIS A 255 -13.23 10.84 -9.55
N GLU A 256 -14.32 11.61 -9.62
CA GLU A 256 -14.55 12.58 -10.70
C GLU A 256 -13.49 13.69 -10.70
N SER A 257 -13.00 14.10 -9.53
CA SER A 257 -11.91 15.07 -9.42
C SER A 257 -10.63 14.56 -10.07
N VAL A 258 -10.31 13.28 -9.87
CA VAL A 258 -9.12 12.64 -10.43
C VAL A 258 -9.24 12.55 -11.95
N ILE A 259 -10.41 12.18 -12.47
CA ILE A 259 -10.68 12.16 -13.92
C ILE A 259 -10.52 13.55 -14.51
N LYS A 260 -11.13 14.57 -13.90
CA LYS A 260 -11.04 15.96 -14.36
C LYS A 260 -9.57 16.42 -14.43
N THR A 261 -8.81 16.24 -13.35
CA THR A 261 -7.38 16.61 -13.33
C THR A 261 -6.56 15.78 -14.31
N SER A 262 -6.91 14.52 -14.56
CA SER A 262 -6.25 13.69 -15.58
C SER A 262 -6.43 14.29 -16.97
N ASN A 263 -7.67 14.65 -17.30
CA ASN A 263 -8.03 15.24 -18.60
C ASN A 263 -7.36 16.60 -18.81
N GLU A 264 -7.29 17.44 -17.76
CA GLU A 264 -6.57 18.72 -17.79
C GLU A 264 -5.07 18.55 -18.05
N ASN A 265 -4.49 17.41 -17.66
CA ASN A 265 -3.09 17.05 -17.92
C ASN A 265 -2.90 16.27 -19.22
N GLY A 266 -3.92 16.17 -20.07
CA GLY A 266 -3.84 15.47 -21.37
C GLY A 266 -3.67 13.95 -21.25
N MET A 267 -4.06 13.36 -20.12
CA MET A 267 -4.03 11.91 -19.94
C MET A 267 -5.19 11.26 -20.73
N PRO A 268 -5.03 10.03 -21.23
CA PRO A 268 -6.11 9.30 -21.89
C PRO A 268 -7.17 8.83 -20.89
N GLU A 269 -8.32 8.39 -21.40
CA GLU A 269 -9.37 7.80 -20.57
C GLU A 269 -8.85 6.54 -19.84
N PRO A 270 -9.00 6.44 -18.51
CA PRO A 270 -8.54 5.29 -17.76
C PRO A 270 -9.47 4.10 -17.85
N ASN A 271 -8.92 2.90 -17.63
CA ASN A 271 -9.74 1.78 -17.18
C ASN A 271 -10.05 1.96 -15.68
N ILE A 272 -11.33 2.07 -15.35
CA ILE A 272 -11.79 2.29 -13.97
C ILE A 272 -12.19 0.97 -13.32
N HIS A 273 -11.68 0.74 -12.11
CA HIS A 273 -12.00 -0.42 -11.28
C HIS A 273 -12.67 0.04 -9.98
N LEU A 274 -13.95 -0.30 -9.83
CA LEU A 274 -14.74 -0.02 -8.62
C LEU A 274 -14.76 -1.24 -7.70
N LYS A 275 -14.43 -1.05 -6.42
CA LYS A 275 -14.54 -2.08 -5.39
C LYS A 275 -15.05 -1.48 -4.08
N GLY A 276 -16.35 -1.62 -3.84
CA GLY A 276 -17.03 -0.97 -2.71
C GLY A 276 -16.97 0.55 -2.86
N LYS A 277 -16.49 1.24 -1.81
CA LYS A 277 -16.28 2.71 -1.81
C LYS A 277 -15.02 3.18 -2.53
N TRP A 278 -14.16 2.25 -2.97
CA TRP A 278 -12.86 2.57 -3.54
C TRP A 278 -12.85 2.49 -5.06
N VAL A 279 -12.12 3.42 -5.68
CA VAL A 279 -11.89 3.51 -7.11
C VAL A 279 -10.40 3.38 -7.37
N SER A 280 -10.04 2.58 -8.38
CA SER A 280 -8.70 2.51 -8.92
C SER A 280 -8.73 2.80 -10.41
N PHE A 281 -7.67 3.39 -10.92
CA PHE A 281 -7.53 3.79 -12.31
C PHE A 281 -6.30 3.13 -12.90
N HIS A 282 -6.43 2.63 -14.12
CA HIS A 282 -5.30 2.18 -14.92
C HIS A 282 -5.24 3.00 -16.21
N TYR A 283 -4.22 3.85 -16.30
CA TYR A 283 -3.87 4.59 -17.51
C TYR A 283 -2.77 3.84 -18.27
N LYS A 284 -2.86 3.87 -19.60
CA LYS A 284 -1.80 3.42 -20.51
C LYS A 284 -1.28 4.66 -21.23
N LYS A 285 0.03 4.91 -21.18
CA LYS A 285 0.65 5.97 -21.96
C LYS A 285 0.95 5.43 -23.35
N ASP A 286 0.46 6.11 -24.38
CA ASP A 286 0.82 5.80 -25.76
C ASP A 286 2.26 6.28 -26.05
N SER A 287 2.83 5.82 -27.15
CA SER A 287 4.20 6.15 -27.58
C SER A 287 4.36 7.60 -27.98
#